data_AF-A0A955NY13-F1
#
_entry.id   AF-A0A955NY13-F1
#
_cell.length_a   1.000
_cell.length_b   1.000
_cell.length_c   1.000
_cell.angle_alpha   90.00
_cell.angle_beta   90.00
_cell.angle_gamma   90.00
#
_symmetry.space_group_name_H-M   'P 1'
#
loop_
_entity.id
_entity.type
_entity.pdbx_description
1 polymer ?
#
loop_
_entity_poly.entity_id
_entity_poly.type
_entity_poly.pdbx_seq_one_letter_code
_entity_poly.pdbx_strand_id
1 'polypeptide(L)'
;MSQDVILGFHQMLEMCKDGTLKVCEKVKPEDRFHQLKEGKAHPLWLLGHLANTIDVVGNLWTYNQQPIVAKKYKLKFAPDFANGDPITTDPENYPRWEELLEDYATGFDAFLKNVRETQDAELPESPRGPVREDRKDFFNSIGKNIQVMILHDTHHRGQMAMISKLNG
;
A
#
# COMPACT_ATOMS: atom_id res chain seq x y z
N MET A 1 32.15 7.58 -5.39
CA MET A 1 30.86 8.29 -5.39
C MET A 1 29.93 7.46 -4.52
N SER A 2 29.50 7.97 -3.37
CA SER A 2 28.42 7.33 -2.62
C SER A 2 27.17 7.44 -3.49
N GLN A 3 26.49 6.34 -3.79
CA GLN A 3 25.14 6.45 -4.35
C GLN A 3 24.24 6.90 -3.20
N ASP A 4 23.44 7.93 -3.43
CA ASP A 4 22.50 8.44 -2.42
C ASP A 4 21.50 7.33 -2.06
N VAL A 5 21.33 7.06 -0.76
CA VAL A 5 20.45 5.98 -0.26
C VAL A 5 19.02 6.21 -0.74
N ILE A 6 18.59 7.47 -0.79
CA ILE A 6 17.26 7.85 -1.27
C ILE A 6 17.02 7.47 -2.73
N LEU A 7 18.05 7.54 -3.59
CA LEU A 7 17.94 7.11 -4.99
C LEU A 7 17.65 5.62 -5.07
N GLY A 8 18.30 4.82 -4.23
CA GLY A 8 18.02 3.39 -4.11
C GLY A 8 16.59 3.11 -3.65
N PHE A 9 16.10 3.85 -2.64
CA PHE A 9 14.70 3.73 -2.20
C PHE A 9 13.69 4.10 -3.30
N HIS A 10 13.94 5.20 -4.02
CA HIS A 10 13.08 5.62 -5.13
C HIS A 10 12.97 4.52 -6.20
N GLN A 11 14.10 3.97 -6.65
CA GLN A 11 14.13 2.89 -7.65
C GLN A 11 13.39 1.63 -7.15
N MET A 12 13.58 1.25 -5.90
CA MET A 12 12.86 0.10 -5.32
C MET A 12 11.36 0.34 -5.26
N LEU A 13 10.92 1.56 -4.95
CA LEU A 13 9.52 1.93 -4.95
C LEU A 13 8.90 1.92 -6.36
N GLU A 14 9.60 2.43 -7.37
CA GLU A 14 9.17 2.32 -8.77
C GLU A 14 8.97 0.85 -9.17
N MET A 15 9.92 -0.02 -8.81
CA MET A 15 9.81 -1.47 -9.04
C MET A 15 8.64 -2.11 -8.28
N CYS A 16 8.30 -1.60 -7.08
CA CYS A 16 7.13 -2.06 -6.33
C CYS A 16 5.84 -1.71 -7.09
N LYS A 17 5.65 -0.43 -7.41
CA LYS A 17 4.48 0.07 -8.15
C LYS A 17 4.28 -0.70 -9.45
N ASP A 18 5.29 -0.75 -10.30
CA ASP A 18 5.23 -1.43 -11.60
C ASP A 18 4.96 -2.92 -11.45
N GLY A 19 5.61 -3.56 -10.47
CA GLY A 19 5.41 -4.98 -10.20
C GLY A 19 3.99 -5.29 -9.77
N THR A 20 3.41 -4.46 -8.90
CA THR A 20 2.06 -4.63 -8.39
C THR A 20 1.01 -4.38 -9.48
N LEU A 21 1.17 -3.32 -10.28
CA LEU A 21 0.29 -3.05 -11.42
C LEU A 21 0.30 -4.20 -12.44
N LYS A 22 1.47 -4.75 -12.78
CA LYS A 22 1.60 -5.92 -13.67
C LYS A 22 0.94 -7.19 -13.12
N VAL A 23 0.91 -7.36 -11.80
CA VAL A 23 0.15 -8.48 -11.19
C VAL A 23 -1.34 -8.21 -11.31
N CYS A 24 -1.78 -6.98 -11.04
CA CYS A 24 -3.19 -6.59 -11.13
C CYS A 24 -3.76 -6.78 -12.55
N GLU A 25 -2.99 -6.47 -13.59
CA GLU A 25 -3.38 -6.70 -15.00
C GLU A 25 -3.69 -8.17 -15.32
N LYS A 26 -3.13 -9.12 -14.55
CA LYS A 26 -3.30 -10.56 -14.74
C LYS A 26 -4.42 -11.15 -13.90
N VAL A 27 -5.00 -10.38 -12.97
CA VAL A 27 -6.14 -10.82 -12.16
C VAL A 27 -7.40 -10.77 -13.03
N LYS A 28 -7.98 -11.94 -13.32
CA LYS A 28 -9.22 -12.00 -14.10
C LYS A 28 -10.40 -11.47 -13.28
N PRO A 29 -11.44 -10.89 -13.92
CA PRO A 29 -12.62 -10.38 -13.20
C PRO A 29 -13.25 -11.38 -12.22
N GLU A 30 -13.37 -12.64 -12.61
CA GLU A 30 -13.90 -13.73 -11.81
C GLU A 30 -13.06 -14.06 -10.55
N ASP A 31 -11.77 -13.72 -10.56
CA ASP A 31 -10.83 -14.00 -9.48
C ASP A 31 -10.76 -12.87 -8.43
N ARG A 32 -11.29 -11.67 -8.74
CA ARG A 32 -11.12 -10.47 -7.91
C ARG A 32 -11.65 -10.63 -6.48
N PHE A 33 -12.66 -11.48 -6.31
CA PHE A 33 -13.28 -11.81 -5.01
C PHE A 33 -12.95 -13.22 -4.51
N HIS A 34 -12.09 -13.97 -5.22
CA HIS A 34 -11.73 -15.32 -4.80
C HIS A 34 -10.89 -15.29 -3.52
N GLN A 35 -11.33 -16.04 -2.51
CA GLN A 35 -10.63 -16.23 -1.25
C GLN A 35 -10.11 -17.67 -1.17
N LEU A 36 -8.82 -17.86 -0.88
CA LEU A 36 -8.26 -19.21 -0.62
C LEU A 36 -8.85 -19.85 0.65
N LYS A 37 -9.36 -19.02 1.55
CA LYS A 37 -10.10 -19.42 2.75
C LYS A 37 -11.08 -18.32 3.11
N GLU A 38 -12.28 -18.69 3.52
CA GLU A 38 -13.31 -17.74 3.96
C GLU A 38 -12.78 -16.73 4.99
N GLY A 39 -13.12 -15.46 4.78
CA GLY A 39 -12.70 -14.34 5.62
C GLY A 39 -11.22 -13.96 5.47
N LYS A 40 -10.50 -14.53 4.49
CA LYS A 40 -9.14 -14.11 4.13
C LYS A 40 -9.16 -13.18 2.92
N ALA A 41 -8.05 -12.47 2.77
CA ALA A 41 -7.88 -11.50 1.70
C ALA A 41 -8.08 -12.14 0.32
N HIS A 42 -8.78 -11.43 -0.55
CA HIS A 42 -8.91 -11.69 -1.98
C HIS A 42 -8.20 -10.56 -2.76
N PRO A 43 -7.97 -10.70 -4.08
CA PRO A 43 -7.21 -9.72 -4.85
C PRO A 43 -7.74 -8.29 -4.75
N LEU A 44 -9.06 -8.09 -4.78
CA LEU A 44 -9.65 -6.74 -4.66
C LEU A 44 -9.39 -6.12 -3.28
N TRP A 45 -9.52 -6.90 -2.22
CA TRP A 45 -9.18 -6.42 -0.88
C TRP A 45 -7.69 -6.10 -0.76
N LEU A 46 -6.81 -6.93 -1.33
CA LEU A 46 -5.36 -6.68 -1.31
C LEU A 46 -4.98 -5.41 -2.06
N LEU A 47 -5.57 -5.14 -3.23
CA LEU A 47 -5.32 -3.90 -3.96
C LEU A 47 -5.78 -2.68 -3.16
N GLY A 48 -6.99 -2.72 -2.59
CA GLY A 48 -7.47 -1.63 -1.74
C GLY A 48 -6.67 -1.48 -0.44
N HIS A 49 -6.18 -2.58 0.14
CA HIS A 49 -5.27 -2.58 1.28
C HIS A 49 -3.95 -1.87 0.95
N LEU A 50 -3.38 -2.16 -0.22
CA LEU A 50 -2.18 -1.49 -0.70
C LEU A 50 -2.42 0.00 -0.95
N ALA A 51 -3.51 0.36 -1.64
CA ALA A 51 -3.91 1.75 -1.87
C ALA A 51 -4.10 2.52 -0.55
N ASN A 52 -4.81 1.95 0.41
CA ASN A 52 -5.03 2.58 1.72
C ASN A 52 -3.73 2.67 2.54
N THR A 53 -2.85 1.68 2.46
CA THR A 53 -1.60 1.67 3.26
C THR A 53 -0.59 2.67 2.70
N ILE A 54 -0.42 2.78 1.39
CA ILE A 54 0.44 3.83 0.79
C ILE A 54 -0.09 5.23 1.14
N ASP A 55 -1.41 5.40 1.16
CA ASP A 55 -2.05 6.66 1.48
C ASP A 55 -1.92 7.04 2.97
N VAL A 56 -2.09 6.09 3.87
CA VAL A 56 -1.99 6.33 5.32
C VAL A 56 -0.53 6.41 5.79
N VAL A 57 0.29 5.41 5.48
CA VAL A 57 1.66 5.32 5.99
C VAL A 57 2.61 6.15 5.14
N GLY A 58 2.57 5.97 3.82
CA GLY A 58 3.45 6.69 2.90
C GLY A 58 3.12 8.18 2.86
N ASN A 59 1.91 8.53 2.43
CA ASN A 59 1.55 9.93 2.18
C ASN A 59 1.22 10.70 3.47
N LEU A 60 0.26 10.22 4.26
CA LEU A 60 -0.18 10.94 5.46
C LEU A 60 0.84 10.90 6.59
N TRP A 61 1.28 9.73 7.05
CA TRP A 61 2.17 9.65 8.22
C TRP A 61 3.59 10.11 7.91
N THR A 62 4.16 9.71 6.78
CA THR A 62 5.55 10.06 6.46
C THR A 62 5.69 11.51 6.02
N TYR A 63 4.79 11.99 5.17
CA TYR A 63 4.92 13.29 4.50
C TYR A 63 3.79 14.30 4.79
N ASN A 64 2.86 13.97 5.70
CA ASN A 64 1.73 14.82 6.07
C ASN A 64 0.86 15.28 4.87
N GLN A 65 0.73 14.41 3.87
CA GLN A 65 -0.09 14.67 2.68
C GLN A 65 -1.55 14.29 2.94
N GLN A 66 -2.46 14.91 2.19
CA GLN A 66 -3.88 14.59 2.29
C GLN A 66 -4.17 13.20 1.71
N PRO A 67 -4.98 12.38 2.40
CA PRO A 67 -5.36 11.07 1.90
C PRO A 67 -6.18 11.14 0.61
N ILE A 68 -5.88 10.25 -0.34
CA ILE A 68 -6.60 10.05 -1.60
C ILE A 68 -7.76 9.05 -1.42
N VAL A 69 -7.53 7.94 -0.69
CA VAL A 69 -8.53 6.89 -0.53
C VAL A 69 -9.72 7.42 0.26
N ALA A 70 -10.92 7.27 -0.33
CA ALA A 70 -12.14 7.79 0.25
C ALA A 70 -12.35 7.28 1.70
N LYS A 71 -12.65 8.20 2.61
CA LYS A 71 -12.73 7.92 4.07
C LYS A 71 -13.62 6.72 4.42
N LYS A 72 -14.71 6.49 3.69
CA LYS A 72 -15.63 5.37 3.92
C LYS A 72 -14.98 3.98 3.74
N TYR A 73 -13.90 3.87 2.97
CA TYR A 73 -13.23 2.60 2.68
C TYR A 73 -11.99 2.34 3.54
N LYS A 74 -11.56 3.31 4.37
CA LYS A 74 -10.33 3.17 5.17
C LYS A 74 -10.38 1.96 6.12
N LEU A 75 -11.51 1.75 6.80
CA LEU A 75 -11.69 0.59 7.67
C LEU A 75 -11.89 -0.71 6.89
N LYS A 76 -12.46 -0.64 5.68
CA LYS A 76 -12.62 -1.82 4.80
C LYS A 76 -11.30 -2.42 4.37
N PHE A 77 -10.28 -1.57 4.20
CA PHE A 77 -8.94 -1.96 3.77
C PHE A 77 -7.92 -1.99 4.90
N ALA A 78 -8.35 -1.84 6.15
CA ALA A 78 -7.51 -2.08 7.31
C ALA A 78 -7.58 -3.57 7.70
N PRO A 79 -6.49 -4.18 8.19
CA PRO A 79 -6.55 -5.52 8.75
C PRO A 79 -7.29 -5.54 10.10
N ASP A 80 -7.76 -6.73 10.50
CA ASP A 80 -8.48 -6.98 11.76
C ASP A 80 -7.72 -6.47 13.00
N PHE A 81 -6.41 -6.74 13.09
CA PHE A 81 -5.55 -6.26 14.18
C PHE A 81 -5.38 -4.73 14.21
N ALA A 82 -5.88 -4.02 13.20
CA ALA A 82 -5.93 -2.57 13.11
C ALA A 82 -7.36 -2.01 13.19
N ASN A 83 -8.31 -2.79 13.72
CA ASN A 83 -9.75 -2.48 13.79
C ASN A 83 -10.41 -2.34 12.41
N GLY A 84 -9.93 -3.12 11.43
CA GLY A 84 -10.56 -3.21 10.13
C GLY A 84 -11.90 -3.95 10.16
N ASP A 85 -12.71 -3.68 9.14
CA ASP A 85 -13.96 -4.39 8.94
C ASP A 85 -13.70 -5.84 8.48
N PRO A 86 -14.62 -6.78 8.75
CA PRO A 86 -14.52 -8.14 8.23
C PRO A 86 -14.41 -8.15 6.69
N ILE A 87 -13.51 -8.98 6.16
CA ILE A 87 -13.37 -9.18 4.71
C ILE A 87 -14.59 -9.97 4.21
N THR A 88 -15.26 -9.46 3.18
CA THR A 88 -16.43 -10.11 2.56
C THR A 88 -16.17 -10.32 1.07
N THR A 89 -16.98 -11.15 0.41
CA THR A 89 -16.97 -11.30 -1.06
C THR A 89 -18.12 -10.55 -1.73
N ASP A 90 -18.84 -9.71 -0.99
CA ASP A 90 -19.98 -8.95 -1.50
C ASP A 90 -19.47 -7.66 -2.18
N PRO A 91 -19.64 -7.53 -3.50
CA PRO A 91 -19.07 -6.43 -4.28
C PRO A 91 -19.60 -5.05 -3.85
N GLU A 92 -20.80 -4.97 -3.27
CA GLU A 92 -21.39 -3.69 -2.83
C GLU A 92 -20.64 -3.04 -1.66
N ASN A 93 -19.79 -3.82 -0.96
CA ASN A 93 -18.97 -3.29 0.14
C ASN A 93 -17.69 -2.59 -0.32
N TYR A 94 -17.38 -2.64 -1.61
CA TYR A 94 -16.10 -2.20 -2.16
C TYR A 94 -16.26 -1.18 -3.29
N PRO A 95 -15.29 -0.28 -3.50
CA PRO A 95 -15.17 0.44 -4.76
C PRO A 95 -14.86 -0.53 -5.91
N ARG A 96 -15.04 -0.04 -7.14
CA ARG A 96 -14.72 -0.81 -8.33
C ARG A 96 -13.22 -1.05 -8.43
N TRP A 97 -12.84 -2.14 -9.08
CA TRP A 97 -11.44 -2.51 -9.28
C TRP A 97 -10.63 -1.40 -9.95
N GLU A 98 -11.22 -0.74 -10.95
CA GLU A 98 -10.58 0.31 -11.72
C GLU A 98 -10.36 1.58 -10.87
N GLU A 99 -11.27 1.88 -9.94
CA GLU A 99 -11.11 2.98 -8.98
C GLU A 99 -9.97 2.68 -8.00
N LEU A 100 -9.84 1.43 -7.55
CA LEU A 100 -8.74 1.02 -6.69
C LEU A 100 -7.37 1.04 -7.37
N LEU A 101 -7.32 0.72 -8.67
CA LEU A 101 -6.11 0.87 -9.47
C LEU A 101 -5.67 2.33 -9.56
N GLU A 102 -6.62 3.23 -9.80
CA GLU A 102 -6.37 4.66 -9.86
C GLU A 102 -5.92 5.21 -8.51
N ASP A 103 -6.61 4.84 -7.42
CA ASP A 103 -6.24 5.23 -6.05
C ASP A 103 -4.82 4.74 -5.69
N TYR A 104 -4.51 3.47 -6.01
CA TYR A 104 -3.18 2.91 -5.79
C TYR A 104 -2.12 3.67 -6.58
N ALA A 105 -2.30 3.81 -7.90
CA ALA A 105 -1.32 4.45 -8.77
C ALA A 105 -1.07 5.91 -8.35
N THR A 106 -2.15 6.66 -8.12
CA THR A 106 -2.08 8.07 -7.69
C THR A 106 -1.42 8.21 -6.33
N GLY A 107 -1.78 7.36 -5.37
CA GLY A 107 -1.17 7.34 -4.04
C GLY A 107 0.32 7.04 -4.10
N PHE A 108 0.72 6.08 -4.93
CA PHE A 108 2.12 5.73 -5.11
C PHE A 108 2.93 6.81 -5.83
N ASP A 109 2.34 7.48 -6.83
CA ASP A 109 2.99 8.61 -7.52
C ASP A 109 3.22 9.80 -6.59
N ALA A 110 2.24 10.12 -5.74
CA ALA A 110 2.41 11.14 -4.70
C ALA A 110 3.54 10.75 -3.74
N PHE A 111 3.63 9.48 -3.34
CA PHE A 111 4.69 9.01 -2.45
C PHE A 111 6.06 9.07 -3.11
N LEU A 112 6.19 8.57 -4.34
CA LEU A 112 7.43 8.61 -5.14
C LEU A 112 7.95 10.03 -5.30
N LYS A 113 7.05 10.98 -5.61
CA LYS A 113 7.42 12.39 -5.71
C LYS A 113 8.06 12.91 -4.41
N ASN A 114 7.45 12.64 -3.26
CA ASN A 114 7.99 13.08 -1.96
C ASN A 114 9.31 12.38 -1.61
N VAL A 115 9.43 11.09 -1.92
CA VAL A 115 10.69 10.34 -1.74
C VAL A 115 11.80 10.93 -2.59
N ARG A 116 11.52 11.29 -3.85
CA ARG A 116 12.51 11.93 -4.74
C ARG A 116 13.00 13.29 -4.23
N GLU A 117 12.15 14.01 -3.53
CA GLU A 117 12.45 15.33 -2.95
C GLU A 117 13.14 15.23 -1.57
N THR A 118 13.22 14.03 -0.97
CA THR A 118 13.86 13.79 0.32
C THR A 118 15.37 13.70 0.18
N GLN A 119 16.12 14.25 1.14
CA GLN A 119 17.57 14.13 1.23
C GLN A 119 17.98 12.98 2.16
N ASP A 120 19.14 12.38 1.92
CA ASP A 120 19.67 11.28 2.77
C ASP A 120 19.77 11.69 4.26
N ALA A 121 20.07 12.95 4.55
CA ALA A 121 20.16 13.48 5.91
C ALA A 121 18.81 13.51 6.64
N GLU A 122 17.69 13.49 5.92
CA GLU A 122 16.33 13.50 6.48
C GLU A 122 15.81 12.08 6.80
N LEU A 123 16.43 11.04 6.25
CA LEU A 123 16.03 9.65 6.49
C LEU A 123 15.91 9.26 7.98
N PRO A 124 16.80 9.68 8.90
CA PRO A 124 16.66 9.39 10.33
C PRO A 124 15.66 10.31 11.06
N GLU A 125 15.15 11.36 10.43
CA GLU A 125 14.20 12.28 11.05
C GLU A 125 12.84 11.62 11.28
N SER A 126 12.11 12.11 12.28
CA SER A 126 10.75 11.67 12.57
C SER A 126 9.80 11.92 11.39
N PRO A 127 8.77 11.08 11.20
CA PRO A 127 7.76 11.30 10.19
C PRO A 127 7.07 12.65 10.35
N ARG A 128 6.71 13.29 9.24
CA ARG A 128 6.16 14.66 9.25
C ARG A 128 4.68 14.72 9.64
N GLY A 129 3.97 13.59 9.59
CA GLY A 129 2.54 13.50 9.82
C GLY A 129 2.14 12.83 11.14
N PRO A 130 0.82 12.67 11.38
CA PRO A 130 0.29 12.21 12.65
C PRO A 130 0.34 10.68 12.79
N VAL A 131 1.51 10.13 13.10
CA VAL A 131 1.66 8.71 13.46
C VAL A 131 0.92 8.43 14.76
N ARG A 132 0.10 7.37 14.78
CA ARG A 132 -0.61 6.93 16.00
C ARG A 132 0.37 6.58 17.11
N GLU A 133 0.04 6.93 18.35
CA GLU A 133 0.91 6.72 19.52
C GLU A 133 1.34 5.27 19.68
N ASP A 134 0.41 4.32 19.52
CA ASP A 134 0.65 2.87 19.62
C ASP A 134 1.54 2.31 18.51
N ARG A 135 1.94 3.13 17.55
CA ARG A 135 2.70 2.75 16.36
C ARG A 135 3.99 3.56 16.17
N LYS A 136 4.22 4.59 16.98
CA LYS A 136 5.36 5.50 16.85
C LYS A 136 6.70 4.78 16.94
N ASP A 137 6.84 3.79 17.80
CA ASP A 137 8.10 3.04 17.95
C ASP A 137 8.51 2.30 16.67
N PHE A 138 7.52 1.83 15.89
CA PHE A 138 7.76 1.09 14.65
C PHE A 138 7.89 2.02 13.44
N PHE A 139 7.04 3.05 13.36
CA PHE A 139 7.06 4.08 12.31
C PHE A 139 7.73 5.35 12.83
N ASN A 140 9.00 5.24 13.21
CA ASN A 140 9.71 6.28 13.96
C ASN A 140 10.57 7.22 13.09
N SER A 141 10.77 6.90 11.80
CA SER A 141 11.54 7.74 10.89
C SER A 141 11.07 7.66 9.44
N ILE A 142 11.43 8.67 8.64
CA ILE A 142 11.13 8.73 7.20
C ILE A 142 11.70 7.50 6.49
N GLY A 143 12.99 7.22 6.68
CA GLY A 143 13.65 6.07 6.06
C GLY A 143 13.05 4.73 6.47
N LYS A 144 12.64 4.60 7.75
CA LYS A 144 11.99 3.38 8.23
C LYS A 144 10.63 3.17 7.55
N ASN A 145 9.82 4.22 7.44
CA ASN A 145 8.52 4.13 6.79
C ASN A 145 8.64 3.76 5.31
N ILE A 146 9.59 4.35 4.58
CA ILE A 146 9.87 4.00 3.18
C ILE A 146 10.25 2.51 3.06
N GLN A 147 11.16 2.03 3.90
CA GLN A 147 11.54 0.61 3.91
C GLN A 147 10.34 -0.30 4.19
N VAL A 148 9.48 0.06 5.15
CA VAL A 148 8.28 -0.71 5.47
C VAL A 148 7.34 -0.75 4.26
N MET A 149 7.14 0.36 3.55
CA MET A 149 6.27 0.39 2.37
C MET A 149 6.78 -0.52 1.25
N ILE A 150 8.09 -0.55 1.00
CA ILE A 150 8.69 -1.47 0.01
C ILE A 150 8.42 -2.93 0.40
N LEU A 151 8.70 -3.30 1.65
CA LEU A 151 8.51 -4.68 2.13
C LEU A 151 7.03 -5.09 2.15
N HIS A 152 6.15 -4.17 2.56
CA HIS A 152 4.70 -4.38 2.62
C HIS A 152 4.11 -4.59 1.22
N ASP A 153 4.44 -3.72 0.27
CA ASP A 153 3.94 -3.83 -1.10
C ASP A 153 4.38 -5.13 -1.76
N THR A 154 5.68 -5.44 -1.68
CA THR A 154 6.22 -6.68 -2.24
C THR A 154 5.60 -7.94 -1.63
N HIS A 155 5.31 -7.95 -0.33
CA HIS A 155 4.64 -9.06 0.35
C HIS A 155 3.22 -9.30 -0.19
N HIS A 156 2.39 -8.26 -0.21
CA HIS A 156 0.99 -8.41 -0.63
C HIS A 156 0.84 -8.58 -2.15
N ARG A 157 1.76 -8.03 -2.95
CA ARG A 157 1.90 -8.39 -4.37
C ARG A 157 2.11 -9.88 -4.55
N GLY A 158 2.98 -10.50 -3.74
CA GLY A 158 3.21 -11.94 -3.75
C GLY A 158 1.95 -12.75 -3.41
N GLN A 159 1.19 -12.29 -2.41
CA GLN A 159 -0.11 -12.91 -2.06
C GLN A 159 -1.11 -12.82 -3.22
N MET A 160 -1.24 -11.65 -3.84
CA MET A 160 -2.16 -11.45 -4.97
C MET A 160 -1.80 -12.37 -6.14
N ALA A 161 -0.52 -12.43 -6.52
CA ALA A 161 -0.04 -13.32 -7.58
C ALA A 161 -0.27 -14.80 -7.26
N MET A 162 -0.11 -15.20 -6.00
CA MET A 162 -0.36 -16.58 -5.55
C MET A 162 -1.84 -16.93 -5.69
N ILE A 163 -2.74 -16.06 -5.24
CA ILE A 163 -4.19 -16.28 -5.32
C ILE A 163 -4.62 -16.46 -6.77
N SER A 164 -4.20 -15.56 -7.67
CA SER A 164 -4.53 -15.65 -9.10
C SER A 164 -3.98 -16.91 -9.77
N LYS A 165 -2.84 -17.44 -9.30
CA LYS A 165 -2.26 -18.66 -9.85
C LYS A 165 -2.94 -19.93 -9.33
N LEU A 166 -3.47 -19.91 -8.12
CA LEU A 166 -4.12 -21.08 -7.50
C LEU A 166 -5.61 -21.22 -7.89
N ASN A 167 -6.23 -20.16 -8.44
CA ASN A 167 -7.62 -20.19 -8.90
C ASN A 167 -7.77 -20.46 -10.41
N GLY A 168 -6.68 -20.40 -11.18
CA GLY A 168 -6.65 -20.66 -12.63
C GLY A 168 -6.24 -22.09 -12.97
#